data_AF-A0A4Y7U1M2-F1
#
_entry.id   AF-A0A4Y7U1M2-F1
#
_cell.length_a   1.000
_cell.length_b   1.000
_cell.length_c   1.000
_cell.angle_alpha   90.00
_cell.angle_beta   90.00
_cell.angle_gamma   90.00
#
_symmetry.space_group_name_H-M   'P 1'
#
loop_
_entity.id
_entity.type
_entity.pdbx_description
1 polymer ?
#
loop_
_entity_poly.entity_id
_entity_poly.type
_entity_poly.pdbx_seq_one_letter_code
_entity_poly.pdbx_strand_id
1 'polypeptide(L)'
;TYPEEKIPQLVREIISKKNSQNYAITSFKMAMMNFDQEIFFNTFDWLISEKTFKEVFKENFLPLLKELGLLWQSETITPANEHFMSHLIQQKIL
;
A
#
# COMPACT_ATOMS: atom_id res chain seq x y z
N THR A 1 2.56 26.12 -25.51
CA THR A 1 2.25 24.77 -26.02
C THR A 1 3.23 23.80 -25.39
N TYR A 2 2.75 22.77 -24.68
CA TYR A 2 3.62 21.78 -24.07
C TYR A 2 4.38 21.01 -25.17
N PRO A 3 5.70 20.78 -25.06
CA PRO A 3 6.46 19.99 -26.03
C PRO A 3 5.88 18.58 -26.13
N GLU A 4 5.59 18.09 -27.34
CA GLU A 4 4.97 16.78 -27.59
C GLU A 4 5.79 15.60 -27.02
N GLU A 5 7.11 15.76 -26.87
CA GLU A 5 8.02 14.78 -26.27
C GLU A 5 7.84 14.59 -24.75
N LYS A 6 7.26 15.58 -24.05
CA LYS A 6 7.02 15.47 -22.59
C LYS A 6 5.82 14.58 -22.26
N ILE A 7 4.87 14.42 -23.19
CA ILE A 7 3.66 13.61 -22.94
C ILE A 7 4.03 12.13 -22.75
N PRO A 8 4.83 11.47 -23.61
CA PRO A 8 5.27 10.09 -23.39
C PRO A 8 6.05 9.88 -22.08
N GLN A 9 6.88 10.85 -21.68
CA GLN A 9 7.64 10.78 -20.42
C GLN A 9 6.72 10.81 -19.20
N LEU A 10 5.80 11.76 -19.15
CA LEU A 10 4.82 11.87 -18.07
C LEU A 10 3.94 10.61 -17.97
N VAL A 11 3.52 10.04 -19.11
CA VAL A 11 2.76 8.78 -19.13
C VAL A 11 3.56 7.62 -18.53
N ARG A 12 4.86 7.50 -18.88
CA ARG A 12 5.73 6.45 -18.30
C ARG A 12 5.89 6.62 -16.80
N GLU A 13 6.10 7.84 -16.32
CA GLU A 13 6.21 8.13 -14.88
C GLU A 13 4.92 7.79 -14.12
N ILE A 14 3.76 8.12 -14.68
CA ILE A 14 2.45 7.77 -14.09
C ILE A 14 2.27 6.26 -14.00
N ILE A 15 2.61 5.53 -15.07
CA ILE A 15 2.52 4.06 -15.09
C ILE A 15 3.47 3.45 -14.05
N SER A 16 4.70 3.95 -13.96
CA SER A 16 5.69 3.48 -12.98
C SER A 16 5.20 3.67 -11.54
N LYS A 17 4.69 4.87 -11.20
CA LYS A 17 4.12 5.17 -9.87
C LYS A 17 2.90 4.31 -9.55
N LYS A 18 2.04 4.06 -10.54
CA LYS A 18 0.86 3.20 -10.35
C LYS A 18 1.26 1.74 -10.12
N ASN A 19 2.28 1.25 -10.82
CA ASN A 19 2.80 -0.09 -10.63
C ASN A 19 3.45 -0.25 -9.25
N SER A 20 4.22 0.74 -8.79
CA SER A 20 4.86 0.71 -7.49
C SER A 20 3.83 0.74 -6.34
N GLN A 21 2.76 1.53 -6.48
CA GLN A 21 1.64 1.53 -5.55
C GLN A 21 0.89 0.19 -5.52
N ASN A 22 0.63 -0.42 -6.68
CA ASN A 22 -0.01 -1.74 -6.76
C ASN A 22 0.87 -2.83 -6.13
N TYR A 23 2.19 -2.75 -6.33
CA TYR A 23 3.16 -3.67 -5.74
C TYR A 23 3.14 -3.57 -4.21
N ALA A 24 3.14 -2.35 -3.67
CA ALA A 24 3.03 -2.11 -2.23
C ALA A 24 1.77 -2.74 -1.62
N ILE A 25 0.61 -2.48 -2.23
CA ILE A 25 -0.68 -3.00 -1.76
C ILE A 25 -0.69 -4.53 -1.81
N THR A 26 -0.17 -5.13 -2.88
CA THR A 26 -0.07 -6.58 -3.00
C THR A 26 0.85 -7.17 -1.93
N SER A 27 1.99 -6.53 -1.66
CA SER A 27 2.94 -6.96 -0.64
C SER A 27 2.34 -6.88 0.78
N PHE A 28 1.60 -5.81 1.08
CA PHE A 28 0.85 -5.74 2.35
C PHE A 28 -0.22 -6.83 2.47
N LYS A 29 -0.93 -7.17 1.40
CA LYS A 29 -1.86 -8.29 1.42
C LYS A 29 -1.15 -9.62 1.69
N MET A 30 0.02 -9.85 1.08
CA MET A 30 0.83 -11.04 1.36
C MET A 30 1.26 -11.09 2.82
N ALA A 31 1.75 -9.97 3.36
CA ALA A 31 2.09 -9.84 4.77
C ALA A 31 0.91 -10.21 5.67
N MET A 32 -0.29 -9.68 5.37
CA MET A 32 -1.51 -10.02 6.11
C MET A 32 -1.84 -11.51 6.03
N MET A 33 -1.93 -12.05 4.81
CA MET A 33 -2.39 -13.44 4.59
C MET A 33 -1.47 -14.47 5.23
N ASN A 34 -0.18 -14.15 5.34
CA ASN A 34 0.83 -15.04 5.92
C ASN A 34 1.18 -14.69 7.37
N PHE A 35 0.55 -13.66 7.96
CA PHE A 35 0.95 -13.08 9.26
C PHE A 35 2.44 -12.73 9.33
N ASP A 36 3.01 -12.30 8.21
CA ASP A 36 4.42 -11.99 8.06
C ASP A 36 4.68 -10.50 8.29
N GLN A 37 5.22 -10.18 9.48
CA GLN A 37 5.53 -8.82 9.88
C GLN A 37 6.75 -8.26 9.14
N GLU A 38 7.68 -9.11 8.73
CA GLU A 38 8.90 -8.70 8.06
C GLU A 38 8.59 -8.14 6.67
N ILE A 39 7.71 -8.81 5.92
CA ILE A 39 7.22 -8.29 4.62
C ILE A 39 6.54 -6.93 4.80
N PHE A 40 5.74 -6.75 5.86
CA PHE A 40 5.12 -5.46 6.14
C PHE A 40 6.16 -4.37 6.39
N PHE A 41 7.12 -4.60 7.28
CA PHE A 41 8.13 -3.61 7.62
C PHE A 41 9.02 -3.26 6.44
N ASN A 42 9.50 -4.26 5.70
CA ASN A 42 10.32 -4.03 4.51
C ASN A 42 9.57 -3.22 3.44
N THR A 43 8.28 -3.51 3.23
CA THR A 43 7.44 -2.75 2.28
C THR A 43 7.23 -1.31 2.76
N PHE A 44 6.99 -1.12 4.05
CA PHE A 44 6.82 0.21 4.63
C PHE A 44 8.10 1.04 4.57
N ASP A 45 9.24 0.46 4.91
CA ASP A 45 10.54 1.13 4.89
C ASP A 45 10.95 1.53 3.47
N TRP A 46 10.63 0.69 2.48
CA TRP A 46 10.79 1.07 1.07
C TRP A 46 9.88 2.26 0.71
N LEU A 47 8.60 2.26 1.10
CA LEU A 47 7.69 3.37 0.81
C LEU A 47 8.11 4.68 1.47
N ILE A 48 8.57 4.65 2.73
CA ILE A 48 8.98 5.85 3.45
C ILE A 48 10.33 6.40 2.96
N SER A 49 11.12 5.58 2.25
CA SER A 49 12.34 6.04 1.60
C SER A 49 12.07 6.93 0.38
N GLU A 50 10.91 6.78 -0.26
CA GLU A 50 10.52 7.55 -1.46
C GLU A 50 9.45 8.61 -1.19
N LYS A 51 8.64 8.45 -0.14
CA LYS A 51 7.47 9.28 0.16
C LYS A 51 7.40 9.66 1.63
N THR A 52 6.71 10.75 1.92
CA THR A 52 6.41 11.11 3.31
C THR A 52 5.38 10.17 3.92
N PHE A 53 5.38 10.02 5.24
CA PHE A 53 4.39 9.20 5.95
C PHE A 53 2.95 9.58 5.59
N LYS A 54 2.68 10.88 5.45
CA LYS A 54 1.35 11.39 5.09
C LYS A 54 0.89 10.92 3.70
N GLU A 55 1.81 10.86 2.75
CA GLU A 55 1.54 10.34 1.41
C GLU A 55 1.32 8.84 1.44
N VAL A 56 2.20 8.09 2.11
CA VAL A 56 2.04 6.62 2.30
C VAL A 56 0.70 6.31 2.97
N PHE A 57 0.33 7.06 4.00
CA PHE A 57 -0.95 6.87 4.69
C PHE A 57 -2.14 7.11 3.74
N LYS A 58 -2.14 8.19 2.97
CA LYS A 58 -3.24 8.53 2.06
C LYS A 58 -3.32 7.65 0.82
N GLU A 59 -2.18 7.29 0.24
CA GLU A 59 -2.09 6.60 -1.05
C GLU A 59 -2.02 5.08 -0.91
N ASN A 60 -1.55 4.56 0.22
CA ASN A 60 -1.38 3.12 0.43
C ASN A 60 -2.25 2.61 1.58
N PHE A 61 -2.11 3.15 2.80
CA PHE A 61 -2.84 2.62 3.96
C PHE A 61 -4.35 2.88 3.90
N LEU A 62 -4.79 4.08 3.50
CA LEU A 62 -6.22 4.39 3.43
C LEU A 62 -6.96 3.50 2.40
N PRO A 63 -6.46 3.30 1.15
CA PRO A 63 -7.03 2.32 0.24
C PRO A 63 -6.97 0.88 0.76
N LEU A 64 -5.85 0.49 1.38
CA LEU A 64 -5.68 -0.85 1.95
C LEU A 64 -6.73 -1.11 3.04
N LEU A 65 -6.88 -0.21 4.02
CA LEU A 65 -7.87 -0.33 5.10
C LEU A 65 -9.30 -0.45 4.56
N LYS A 66 -9.64 0.31 3.51
CA LYS A 66 -10.94 0.19 2.84
C LYS A 66 -11.13 -1.20 2.24
N GLU A 67 -10.11 -1.73 1.58
CA GLU A 67 -10.15 -3.06 0.99
C GLU A 67 -10.20 -4.17 2.05
N LEU A 68 -9.47 -4.04 3.15
CA LEU A 68 -9.53 -4.96 4.29
C LEU A 68 -10.95 -5.05 4.85
N GLY A 69 -11.62 -3.90 5.03
CA GLY A 69 -13.01 -3.87 5.47
C GLY A 69 -13.95 -4.62 4.53
N LEU A 70 -13.75 -4.50 3.20
CA LEU A 70 -14.53 -5.25 2.22
C LEU A 70 -14.24 -6.75 2.27
N LEU A 71 -12.96 -7.15 2.35
CA LEU A 71 -12.55 -8.56 2.42
C LEU A 71 -13.06 -9.25 3.68
N TRP A 72 -13.10 -8.53 4.79
CA TRP A 72 -13.67 -9.01 6.04
C TRP A 72 -15.18 -9.17 5.93
N GLN A 73 -15.89 -8.17 5.39
CA GLN A 73 -17.34 -8.24 5.17
C GLN A 73 -17.74 -9.35 4.18
N SER A 74 -16.88 -9.69 3.22
CA SER A 74 -17.09 -10.77 2.27
C SER A 74 -16.59 -12.14 2.77
N GLU A 75 -16.27 -12.27 4.06
CA GLU A 75 -15.77 -13.50 4.70
C GLU A 75 -14.51 -14.09 4.02
N THR A 76 -13.78 -13.27 3.24
CA THR A 76 -12.58 -13.69 2.52
C THR A 76 -11.35 -13.74 3.43
N ILE A 77 -11.34 -12.91 4.47
CA ILE A 77 -10.32 -12.92 5.53
C ILE A 77 -10.98 -13.02 6.90
N THR A 78 -10.25 -13.58 7.86
CA THR A 78 -10.73 -13.69 9.25
C THR A 78 -10.50 -12.38 10.01
N PRO A 79 -11.17 -12.16 11.16
CA PRO A 79 -10.87 -11.04 12.05
C PRO A 79 -9.40 -11.00 12.49
N ALA A 80 -8.72 -12.15 12.58
CA ALA A 80 -7.30 -12.19 12.94
C ALA A 80 -6.42 -11.52 11.87
N ASN A 81 -6.70 -11.75 10.58
CA ASN A 81 -5.99 -11.11 9.48
C ASN A 81 -6.17 -9.58 9.50
N GLU A 82 -7.42 -9.13 9.70
CA GLU A 82 -7.75 -7.71 9.81
C GLU A 82 -7.05 -7.07 11.01
N HIS A 83 -7.17 -7.67 12.20
CA HIS A 83 -6.49 -7.20 13.41
C HIS A 83 -4.97 -7.16 13.25
N PHE A 84 -4.36 -8.17 12.65
CA PHE A 84 -2.92 -8.18 12.39
C PHE A 84 -2.49 -6.96 11.58
N MET A 85 -3.16 -6.70 10.46
CA MET A 85 -2.80 -5.59 9.59
C MET A 85 -3.12 -4.22 10.22
N SER A 86 -4.30 -4.07 10.80
CA SER A 86 -4.71 -2.84 11.50
C SER A 86 -3.78 -2.51 12.66
N HIS A 87 -3.31 -3.53 13.41
CA HIS A 87 -2.33 -3.36 14.48
C HIS A 87 -0.97 -2.86 13.98
N LEU A 88 -0.43 -3.44 12.91
CA LEU A 88 0.83 -3.01 12.33
C LEU A 88 0.77 -1.58 11.77
N ILE A 89 -0.35 -1.21 11.14
CA ILE A 89 -0.58 0.16 10.68
C ILE A 89 -0.66 1.12 11.88
N GLN A 90 -1.38 0.75 12.94
CA GLN A 90 -1.49 1.55 14.16
C GLN A 90 -0.13 1.83 14.80
N GLN A 91 0.75 0.82 14.87
CA GLN A 91 2.12 0.98 15.38
C GLN A 91 2.97 1.98 14.59
N LYS A 92 2.66 2.25 13.31
CA LYS A 92 3.38 3.24 12.50
C LYS A 92 2.80 4.65 12.62
N ILE A 93 1.61 4.81 13.16
CA ILE A 93 0.96 6.11 13.39
C ILE A 93 1.38 6.71 14.74
N LEU A 94 1.55 5.84 15.75
CA LEU A 94 1.96 6.20 17.11
C LEU A 94 3.46 6.46 17.19
#